data_AF-A0A2W4RFG3-F1
#
_entry.id   AF-A0A2W4RFG3-F1
#
_cell.length_a   1.000
_cell.length_b   1.000
_cell.length_c   1.000
_cell.angle_alpha   90.00
_cell.angle_beta   90.00
_cell.angle_gamma   90.00
#
_symmetry.space_group_name_H-M   'P 1'
#
loop_
_entity.id
_entity.type
_entity.pdbx_description
1 polymer ?
#
loop_
_entity_poly.entity_id
_entity_poly.type
_entity_poly.pdbx_seq_one_letter_code
_entity_poly.pdbx_strand_id
1 'polypeptide(L)'
;MRIHESRYNRDRQRYDLALRFIQHEARTRTIRTWTGLTDDRIRKLYRACAFDGGPPPVRHRGKSPQQTGYFVRTPEMRQETAVLASVLYLLGVVPLSHVADATRLLPGMQRGEALCAAFETYRRLVPDSRISFEHAVFLV
;
A
#
# COMPACT_ATOMS: atom_id res chain seq x y z
N MET A 1 25.94 7.69 22.25
CA MET A 1 25.96 7.28 20.82
C MET A 1 24.57 6.79 20.39
N ARG A 2 23.61 7.72 20.13
CA ARG A 2 22.17 7.40 19.84
C ARG A 2 21.75 7.62 18.38
N ILE A 3 22.63 8.20 17.57
CA ILE A 3 22.33 8.60 16.18
C ILE A 3 22.38 7.39 15.22
N HIS A 4 23.20 6.37 15.52
CA HIS A 4 23.26 5.13 14.73
C HIS A 4 22.00 4.28 14.88
N GLU A 5 21.47 4.18 16.10
CA GLU A 5 20.30 3.37 16.42
C GLU A 5 19.01 3.96 15.84
N SER A 6 18.85 5.28 15.89
CA SER A 6 17.70 5.97 15.28
C SER A 6 17.68 5.87 13.75
N ARG A 7 18.85 5.95 13.10
CA ARG A 7 18.97 5.75 11.66
C ARG A 7 18.67 4.31 11.25
N TYR A 8 19.19 3.34 12.00
CA TYR A 8 18.94 1.92 11.76
C TYR A 8 17.45 1.58 11.91
N ASN A 9 16.79 2.09 12.96
CA ASN A 9 15.36 1.88 13.17
C ASN A 9 14.51 2.45 12.04
N ARG A 10 14.83 3.66 11.54
CA ARG A 10 14.09 4.26 10.42
C ARG A 10 14.27 3.47 9.12
N ASP A 11 15.48 3.00 8.83
CA ASP A 11 15.70 2.18 7.65
C ASP A 11 14.97 0.84 7.78
N ARG A 12 15.04 0.19 8.95
CA ARG A 12 14.28 -1.04 9.24
C ARG A 12 12.77 -0.87 9.00
N GLN A 13 12.17 0.20 9.52
CA GLN A 13 10.75 0.49 9.29
C GLN A 13 10.41 0.61 7.80
N ARG A 14 11.27 1.24 6.98
CA ARG A 14 11.06 1.32 5.51
C ARG A 14 11.10 -0.06 4.86
N TYR A 15 11.99 -0.93 5.31
CA TYR A 15 12.09 -2.30 4.81
C TYR A 15 10.86 -3.12 5.20
N ASP A 16 10.40 -3.03 6.45
CA ASP A 16 9.22 -3.73 6.95
C ASP A 16 7.95 -3.29 6.20
N LEU A 17 7.77 -1.98 5.99
CA LEU A 17 6.66 -1.45 5.20
C LEU A 17 6.72 -1.90 3.73
N ALA A 18 7.92 -1.88 3.13
CA ALA A 18 8.11 -2.35 1.76
C ALA A 18 7.77 -3.84 1.62
N LEU A 19 8.11 -4.66 2.62
CA LEU A 19 7.78 -6.07 2.65
C LEU A 19 6.26 -6.29 2.65
N ARG A 20 5.51 -5.55 3.47
CA ARG A 20 4.04 -5.59 3.48
C ARG A 20 3.45 -5.19 2.12
N PHE A 21 3.96 -4.12 1.51
CA PHE A 21 3.52 -3.71 0.17
C PHE A 21 3.80 -4.80 -0.88
N ILE A 22 4.94 -5.49 -0.80
CA ILE A 22 5.29 -6.60 -1.69
C ILE A 22 4.32 -7.77 -1.51
N GLN A 23 3.98 -8.12 -0.27
CA GLN A 23 2.99 -9.16 0.04
C GLN A 23 1.59 -8.82 -0.47
N HIS A 24 1.25 -7.52 -0.52
CA HIS A 24 0.02 -7.02 -1.13
C HIS A 24 0.15 -6.77 -2.65
N GLU A 25 1.21 -7.30 -3.28
CA GLU A 25 1.48 -7.23 -4.72
C GLU A 25 1.54 -5.80 -5.29
N ALA A 26 1.95 -4.83 -4.47
CA ALA A 26 2.10 -3.44 -4.88
C ALA A 26 3.16 -3.29 -6.00
N ARG A 27 2.92 -2.37 -6.93
CA ARG A 27 3.87 -2.05 -7.99
C ARG A 27 5.13 -1.41 -7.39
N THR A 28 6.28 -1.63 -8.05
CA THR A 28 7.56 -1.02 -7.64
C THR A 28 7.47 0.49 -7.48
N ARG A 29 6.74 1.18 -8.37
CA ARG A 29 6.53 2.64 -8.28
C ARG A 29 5.82 3.02 -6.99
N THR A 30 4.75 2.31 -6.63
CA THR A 30 3.99 2.51 -5.39
C THR A 30 4.88 2.29 -4.17
N ILE A 31 5.60 1.17 -4.11
CA ILE A 31 6.54 0.88 -3.02
C ILE A 31 7.57 2.01 -2.88
N ARG A 32 8.18 2.44 -3.98
CA ARG A 32 9.17 3.54 -3.98
C ARG A 32 8.57 4.84 -3.46
N THR A 33 7.40 5.24 -3.96
CA THR A 33 6.77 6.51 -3.58
C THR A 33 6.43 6.55 -2.08
N TRP A 34 5.96 5.43 -1.50
CA TRP A 34 5.53 5.37 -0.11
C TRP A 34 6.67 5.14 0.89
N THR A 35 7.71 4.40 0.51
CA THR A 35 8.82 4.02 1.42
C THR A 35 10.09 4.86 1.21
N GLY A 36 10.25 5.49 0.04
CA GLY A 36 11.47 6.17 -0.38
C GLY A 36 12.64 5.24 -0.69
N LEU A 37 12.44 3.93 -0.74
CA LEU A 37 13.48 2.96 -1.14
C LEU A 37 13.79 3.07 -2.63
N THR A 38 15.04 2.85 -3.00
CA THR A 38 15.45 2.80 -4.41
C THR A 38 14.97 1.50 -5.08
N ASP A 39 14.80 1.55 -6.40
CA ASP A 39 14.37 0.38 -7.20
C ASP A 39 15.31 -0.84 -7.01
N ASP A 40 16.61 -0.61 -6.78
CA ASP A 40 17.56 -1.69 -6.48
C ASP A 40 17.28 -2.36 -5.13
N ARG A 41 17.02 -1.56 -4.08
CA ARG A 41 16.67 -2.09 -2.75
C ARG A 41 15.36 -2.87 -2.79
N ILE A 42 14.37 -2.37 -3.52
CA ILE A 42 13.08 -3.06 -3.71
C ILE A 42 13.29 -4.38 -4.48
N ARG A 43 14.13 -4.38 -5.52
CA ARG A 43 14.47 -5.61 -6.27
C ARG A 43 15.15 -6.66 -5.39
N LYS A 44 16.05 -6.25 -4.50
CA LYS A 44 16.69 -7.15 -3.53
C LYS A 44 15.67 -7.74 -2.54
N LEU A 45 14.74 -6.93 -2.04
CA LEU A 45 13.65 -7.41 -1.17
C LEU A 45 12.76 -8.44 -1.85
N TYR A 46 12.34 -8.19 -3.10
CA TYR A 46 11.56 -9.15 -3.87
C TYR A 46 12.25 -10.52 -4.01
N ARG A 47 13.58 -10.51 -4.22
CA ARG A 47 14.36 -11.75 -4.27
C ARG A 47 14.34 -12.45 -2.91
N ALA A 48 14.60 -11.73 -1.83
CA ALA A 48 14.59 -12.29 -0.49
C ALA A 48 13.22 -12.93 -0.15
N CYS A 49 12.11 -12.28 -0.50
CA CYS A 49 10.76 -12.83 -0.29
C CYS A 49 10.54 -14.15 -1.05
N ALA A 50 11.05 -14.26 -2.28
CA ALA A 50 10.92 -15.47 -3.08
C ALA A 50 11.76 -16.64 -2.54
N PHE A 51 12.76 -16.37 -1.70
CA PHE A 51 13.58 -17.40 -1.04
C PHE A 51 13.02 -17.84 0.32
N ASP A 52 12.06 -17.12 0.89
CA ASP A 52 11.54 -17.35 2.25
C ASP A 52 10.47 -18.47 2.34
N GLY A 53 10.47 -19.39 1.36
CA GLY A 53 9.64 -20.60 1.37
C GLY A 53 8.16 -20.44 1.01
N GLY A 54 7.66 -19.21 0.84
CA GLY A 54 6.32 -18.93 0.32
C GLY A 54 6.26 -18.84 -1.21
N PRO A 55 5.07 -18.93 -1.82
CA PRO A 55 4.92 -18.63 -3.24
C PRO A 55 5.40 -17.20 -3.52
N PRO A 56 6.19 -16.97 -4.58
CA PRO A 56 6.74 -15.66 -4.86
C PRO A 56 5.60 -14.66 -5.14
N PRO A 57 5.65 -13.45 -4.57
CA PRO A 57 4.60 -12.45 -4.77
C PRO A 57 4.51 -12.08 -6.25
N VAL A 58 3.28 -12.01 -6.77
CA VAL A 58 3.04 -11.70 -8.18
C VAL A 58 3.45 -10.26 -8.46
N ARG A 59 4.26 -10.08 -9.50
CA ARG A 59 4.75 -8.76 -9.92
C ARG A 59 3.92 -8.21 -11.07
N HIS A 60 2.99 -7.32 -10.75
CA HIS A 60 2.20 -6.60 -11.75
C HIS A 60 3.05 -5.59 -12.53
N ARG A 61 2.98 -5.63 -13.86
CA ARG A 61 3.65 -4.68 -14.77
C ARG A 61 2.65 -3.71 -15.40
N GLY A 62 3.13 -2.56 -15.90
CA GLY A 62 2.31 -1.54 -16.57
C GLY A 62 1.94 -0.34 -15.68
N LYS A 63 0.92 0.42 -16.11
CA LYS A 63 0.42 1.62 -15.39
C LYS A 63 -0.47 1.23 -14.21
N SER A 64 -0.39 1.98 -13.11
CA SER A 64 -1.34 1.89 -11.99
C SER A 64 -2.76 2.24 -12.44
N PRO A 65 -3.81 1.83 -11.71
CA PRO A 65 -5.19 2.19 -12.01
C PRO A 65 -5.37 3.70 -12.19
N GLN A 66 -6.22 4.11 -13.13
CA GLN A 66 -6.48 5.52 -13.46
C GLN A 66 -7.96 5.86 -13.59
N GLN A 67 -8.86 4.86 -13.52
CA GLN A 67 -10.28 5.05 -13.80
C GLN A 67 -11.08 4.96 -12.51
N THR A 68 -11.62 6.11 -12.07
CA THR A 68 -12.50 6.18 -10.88
C THR A 68 -13.79 5.38 -11.06
N GLY A 69 -14.24 5.20 -12.31
CA GLY A 69 -15.40 4.36 -12.66
C GLY A 69 -15.28 2.91 -12.17
N TYR A 70 -14.07 2.40 -11.94
CA TYR A 70 -13.84 1.07 -11.38
C TYR A 70 -14.59 0.84 -10.06
N PHE A 71 -14.67 1.86 -9.21
CA PHE A 71 -15.25 1.76 -7.87
C PHE A 71 -16.79 1.77 -7.87
N VAL A 72 -17.41 2.24 -8.95
CA VAL A 72 -18.86 2.47 -9.01
C VAL A 72 -19.60 1.65 -10.07
N ARG A 73 -18.86 0.87 -10.88
CA ARG A 73 -19.38 0.15 -12.05
C ARG A 73 -20.46 -0.90 -11.77
N THR A 74 -20.46 -1.53 -10.59
CA THR A 74 -21.49 -2.52 -10.19
C THR A 74 -21.93 -2.31 -8.74
N PRO A 75 -23.11 -2.80 -8.32
CA PRO A 75 -23.53 -2.76 -6.92
C PRO A 75 -22.51 -3.38 -5.95
N GLU A 76 -21.89 -4.51 -6.33
CA GLU A 76 -20.90 -5.20 -5.51
C GLU A 76 -19.63 -4.35 -5.37
N MET A 77 -19.14 -3.77 -6.46
CA MET A 77 -17.99 -2.86 -6.41
C MET A 77 -18.27 -1.63 -5.54
N ARG A 78 -19.50 -1.09 -5.59
CA ARG A 78 -19.90 0.04 -4.72
C ARG A 78 -19.89 -0.35 -3.25
N GLN A 79 -20.42 -1.52 -2.91
CA GLN A 79 -20.40 -2.03 -1.55
C GLN A 79 -18.96 -2.24 -1.06
N GLU A 80 -18.13 -2.94 -1.83
CA GLU A 80 -16.73 -3.18 -1.47
C GLU A 80 -15.95 -1.87 -1.30
N THR A 81 -16.15 -0.91 -2.21
CA THR A 81 -15.54 0.42 -2.14
C THR A 81 -16.00 1.15 -0.89
N ALA A 82 -17.28 1.10 -0.54
CA ALA A 82 -17.80 1.75 0.65
C ALA A 82 -17.18 1.19 1.94
N VAL A 83 -17.02 -0.14 2.03
CA VAL A 83 -16.33 -0.78 3.16
C VAL A 83 -14.86 -0.33 3.21
N LEU A 84 -14.14 -0.41 2.09
CA LEU A 84 -12.75 0.00 2.02
C LEU A 84 -12.56 1.48 2.40
N ALA A 85 -13.36 2.38 1.83
CA ALA A 85 -13.31 3.81 2.13
C ALA A 85 -13.59 4.10 3.61
N SER A 86 -14.56 3.39 4.20
CA SER A 86 -14.87 3.53 5.63
C SER A 86 -13.68 3.14 6.51
N VAL A 87 -13.03 2.02 6.22
CA VAL A 87 -11.86 1.56 6.98
C VAL A 87 -10.66 2.50 6.79
N LEU A 88 -10.43 2.97 5.55
CA LEU A 88 -9.37 3.95 5.26
C LEU A 88 -9.57 5.24 6.05
N TYR A 89 -10.81 5.73 6.14
CA TYR A 89 -11.15 6.92 6.91
C TYR A 89 -10.97 6.69 8.42
N LEU A 90 -11.50 5.59 8.95
CA LEU A 90 -11.40 5.25 10.38
C LEU A 90 -9.95 5.09 10.86
N LEU A 91 -9.05 4.59 10.01
CA LEU A 91 -7.63 4.45 10.32
C LEU A 91 -6.78 5.67 9.93
N GLY A 92 -7.41 6.77 9.52
CA GLY A 92 -6.72 8.04 9.24
C GLY A 92 -5.86 8.02 7.96
N VAL A 93 -6.12 7.11 7.04
CA VAL A 93 -5.40 6.99 5.76
C VAL A 93 -5.80 8.11 4.80
N VAL A 94 -7.05 8.57 4.85
CA VAL A 94 -7.55 9.73 4.08
C VAL A 94 -7.53 10.96 4.98
N PRO A 95 -6.94 12.10 4.55
CA PRO A 95 -6.97 13.33 5.34
C PRO A 95 -8.40 13.89 5.46
N LEU A 96 -8.71 14.51 6.60
CA LEU A 96 -10.00 15.17 6.83
C LEU A 96 -10.19 16.44 5.98
N SER A 97 -9.08 17.06 5.59
CA SER A 97 -9.04 18.26 4.75
C SER A 97 -8.52 17.93 3.35
N HIS A 98 -9.02 18.66 2.35
CA HIS A 98 -8.55 18.53 0.98
C HIS A 98 -7.06 18.88 0.89
N VAL A 99 -6.25 17.97 0.35
CA VAL A 99 -4.82 18.16 0.12
C VAL A 99 -4.59 18.34 -1.37
N ALA A 100 -4.18 19.54 -1.78
CA ALA A 100 -3.69 19.75 -3.14
C ALA A 100 -2.47 18.85 -3.38
N ASP A 101 -2.39 18.17 -4.53
CA ASP A 101 -1.35 17.16 -4.83
C ASP A 101 -1.25 15.98 -3.84
N ALA A 102 -2.40 15.40 -3.49
CA ALA A 102 -2.52 14.18 -2.69
C ALA A 102 -1.49 13.08 -3.06
N THR A 103 -1.29 12.81 -4.36
CA THR A 103 -0.34 11.80 -4.87
C THR A 103 1.12 12.03 -4.40
N ARG A 104 1.51 13.27 -4.15
CA ARG A 104 2.87 13.62 -3.71
C ARG A 104 2.96 13.78 -2.20
N LEU A 105 1.90 14.28 -1.56
CA LEU A 105 1.92 14.68 -0.15
C LEU A 105 1.39 13.62 0.81
N LEU A 106 0.52 12.71 0.35
CA LEU A 106 0.02 11.61 1.17
C LEU A 106 1.06 10.52 1.46
N PRO A 107 1.92 10.12 0.50
CA PRO A 107 2.90 9.07 0.75
C PRO A 107 3.83 9.42 1.93
N GLY A 108 3.92 8.49 2.88
CA GLY A 108 4.76 8.61 4.06
C GLY A 108 4.65 7.39 4.95
N MET A 109 5.65 7.17 5.81
CA MET A 109 5.77 5.94 6.62
C MET A 109 4.53 5.66 7.47
N GLN A 110 4.08 6.63 8.26
CA GLN A 110 2.93 6.45 9.16
C GLN A 110 1.64 6.14 8.38
N ARG A 111 1.40 6.88 7.28
CA ARG A 111 0.22 6.66 6.44
C ARG A 111 0.31 5.33 5.68
N GLY A 112 1.51 4.91 5.28
CA GLY A 112 1.73 3.61 4.64
C GLY A 112 1.40 2.45 5.56
N GLU A 113 1.82 2.53 6.82
CA GLU A 113 1.45 1.53 7.83
C GLU A 113 -0.07 1.48 8.05
N ALA A 114 -0.70 2.65 8.14
CA ALA A 114 -2.16 2.77 8.26
C ALA A 114 -2.88 2.22 7.02
N LEU A 115 -2.36 2.47 5.81
CA LEU A 115 -2.90 1.94 4.56
C LEU A 115 -2.84 0.40 4.53
N CYS A 116 -1.72 -0.20 4.92
CA CYS A 116 -1.65 -1.67 4.99
C CYS A 116 -2.61 -2.23 6.03
N ALA A 117 -2.69 -1.61 7.22
CA ALA A 117 -3.64 -2.03 8.25
C ALA A 117 -5.10 -1.92 7.78
N ALA A 118 -5.43 -0.84 7.04
CA ALA A 118 -6.76 -0.65 6.46
C ALA A 118 -7.08 -1.70 5.41
N PHE A 119 -6.14 -1.95 4.50
CA PHE A 119 -6.35 -2.94 3.44
C PHE A 119 -6.49 -4.36 4.00
N GLU A 120 -5.67 -4.73 4.97
CA GLU A 120 -5.75 -6.03 5.66
C GLU A 120 -7.08 -6.18 6.42
N THR A 121 -7.56 -5.12 7.06
CA THR A 121 -8.86 -5.11 7.74
C THR A 121 -10.00 -5.25 6.73
N TYR A 122 -9.95 -4.52 5.61
CA TYR A 122 -10.91 -4.66 4.52
C TYR A 122 -10.96 -6.10 3.98
N ARG A 123 -9.81 -6.74 3.73
CA ARG A 123 -9.76 -8.13 3.26
C ARG A 123 -10.31 -9.14 4.26
N ARG A 124 -10.31 -8.83 5.56
CA ARG A 124 -10.96 -9.65 6.59
C ARG A 124 -12.47 -9.45 6.63
N LEU A 125 -12.94 -8.22 6.38
CA LEU A 125 -14.37 -7.88 6.36
C LEU A 125 -15.09 -8.34 5.08
N VAL A 126 -14.36 -8.35 3.96
CA VAL A 126 -14.86 -8.79 2.65
C VAL A 126 -13.98 -9.94 2.15
N PRO A 127 -14.31 -11.19 2.50
CA PRO A 127 -13.70 -12.36 1.88
C PRO A 127 -13.85 -12.31 0.35
N ASP A 128 -12.84 -12.78 -0.38
CA ASP A 128 -12.81 -12.74 -1.86
C ASP A 128 -12.94 -11.33 -2.47
N SER A 129 -12.48 -10.31 -1.73
CA SER A 129 -12.36 -8.92 -2.16
C SER A 129 -11.76 -8.78 -3.57
N ARG A 130 -12.40 -7.96 -4.42
CA ARG A 130 -11.98 -7.74 -5.81
C ARG A 130 -11.03 -6.55 -5.96
N ILE A 131 -11.07 -5.63 -4.99
CA ILE A 131 -10.23 -4.43 -5.00
C ILE A 131 -8.80 -4.80 -4.64
N SER A 132 -7.89 -4.67 -5.60
CA SER A 132 -6.47 -4.89 -5.35
C SER A 132 -5.84 -3.75 -4.55
N PHE A 133 -4.66 -3.99 -3.97
CA PHE A 133 -3.94 -2.97 -3.21
C PHE A 133 -3.62 -1.72 -4.03
N GLU A 134 -3.33 -1.87 -5.34
CA GLU A 134 -3.14 -0.74 -6.24
C GLU A 134 -4.40 0.12 -6.41
N HIS A 135 -5.59 -0.49 -6.38
CA HIS A 135 -6.84 0.27 -6.39
C HIS A 135 -7.10 0.92 -5.03
N ALA A 136 -6.72 0.29 -3.92
CA ALA A 136 -6.79 0.91 -2.60
C ALA A 136 -5.90 2.16 -2.51
N VAL A 137 -4.67 2.09 -3.03
CA VAL A 137 -3.77 3.25 -3.15
C VAL A 137 -4.36 4.34 -4.04
N PHE A 138 -5.03 3.96 -5.14
CA PHE A 138 -5.66 4.92 -6.05
C PHE A 138 -6.92 5.59 -5.46
N LEU A 139 -7.57 4.96 -4.49
CA LEU A 139 -8.75 5.51 -3.80
C LEU A 139 -8.38 6.59 -2.77
N VAL A 140 -7.15 6.58 -2.26
CA VAL A 140 -6.60 7.51 -1.25
C VAL A 140 -6.01 8.74 -1.90
#